data_AF-A0A1X7AA59-F1
#
_entry.id   AF-A0A1X7AA59-F1
#
_cell.length_a   1.000
_cell.length_b   1.000
_cell.length_c   1.000
_cell.angle_alpha   90.00
_cell.angle_beta   90.00
_cell.angle_gamma   90.00
#
_symmetry.space_group_name_H-M   'P 1'
#
loop_
_entity.id
_entity.type
_entity.pdbx_description
1 polymer ?
#
loop_
_entity_poly.entity_id
_entity_poly.type
_entity_poly.pdbx_seq_one_letter_code
_entity_poly.pdbx_strand_id
1 'polypeptide(L)' 'MDDFRRSLDDLPQPVLLHCASGKRAGAMTLMALAAEQGLDGEAAIAKGRAAGVDLTQEKIGQFVKDYADRKSGA' A
#
# COMPACT_ATOMS: atom_id res chain seq x y z
N MET A 1 6.88 8.44 -0.63
CA MET A 1 5.79 7.58 -0.09
C MET A 1 5.11 8.28 1.07
N ASP A 2 5.85 8.67 2.11
CA ASP A 2 5.26 9.41 3.24
C ASP A 2 4.56 10.72 2.84
N ASP A 3 5.12 11.49 1.90
CA ASP A 3 4.45 12.69 1.36
C ASP A 3 3.12 12.37 0.68
N PHE A 4 3.09 11.29 -0.12
CA PHE A 4 1.86 10.82 -0.76
C PHE A 4 0.81 10.47 0.30
N ARG A 5 1.17 9.69 1.32
CA ARG A 5 0.24 9.30 2.39
C ARG A 5 -0.30 10.52 3.14
N ARG A 6 0.55 11.47 3.52
CA ARG A 6 0.13 12.72 4.18
C ARG A 6 -0.80 13.54 3.29
N SER A 7 -0.52 13.61 1.98
CA SER A 7 -1.37 14.36 1.07
C SER A 7 -2.77 13.77 0.90
N LEU A 8 -2.99 12.48 1.22
CA LEU A 8 -4.33 11.88 1.13
C LEU A 8 -5.32 12.51 2.13
N ASP A 9 -4.84 12.93 3.30
CA ASP A 9 -5.66 13.55 4.35
C ASP A 9 -6.17 14.95 3.93
N ASP A 10 -5.44 15.62 3.05
CA ASP A 10 -5.74 16.98 2.57
C ASP A 10 -6.65 16.99 1.32
N LEU A 11 -6.92 15.84 0.70
CA LEU A 11 -7.69 15.76 -0.55
C LEU A 11 -9.20 15.66 -0.28
N PRO A 12 -10.05 16.31 -1.10
CA PRO A 12 -11.50 16.08 -1.08
C PRO A 12 -11.84 14.62 -1.37
N GLN A 13 -12.66 14.02 -0.51
CA GLN A 13 -13.02 12.60 -0.60
C GLN A 13 -14.30 12.39 -1.43
N PRO A 14 -14.43 11.26 -2.15
CA PRO A 14 -13.50 10.12 -2.21
C PRO A 14 -12.34 10.29 -3.21
N VAL A 15 -11.17 9.72 -2.88
CA VAL A 15 -9.98 9.69 -3.77
C VAL A 15 -9.92 8.39 -4.58
N LEU A 16 -9.79 8.51 -5.90
CA LEU A 16 -9.46 7.39 -6.80
C LEU A 16 -7.98 7.44 -7.19
N LEU A 17 -7.24 6.39 -6.88
CA LEU A 17 -5.86 6.22 -7.34
C LEU A 17 -5.81 5.22 -8.51
N HIS A 18 -5.16 5.60 -9.61
CA HIS A 18 -5.03 4.73 -10.78
C HIS A 18 -3.60 4.68 -11.33
N CYS A 19 -3.32 3.64 -12.11
CA CYS A 19 -2.16 3.56 -12.99
C CYS A 19 -2.54 2.67 -14.19
N ALA A 20 -1.61 2.45 -15.14
CA ALA A 20 -1.90 1.67 -16.35
C ALA A 20 -2.49 0.27 -16.08
N SER A 21 -1.95 -0.47 -15.11
CA SER A 21 -2.36 -1.85 -14.80
C SER A 21 -2.97 -2.02 -13.42
N GLY A 22 -3.27 -0.92 -12.71
CA GLY A 22 -3.70 -0.94 -11.30
C GLY A 22 -2.60 -1.31 -10.28
N LYS A 23 -1.53 -2.02 -10.66
CA LYS A 23 -0.51 -2.53 -9.72
C LYS A 23 0.20 -1.47 -8.88
N ARG A 24 0.63 -0.35 -9.48
CA ARG A 24 1.29 0.75 -8.75
C ARG A 24 0.31 1.46 -7.81
N ALA A 25 -0.90 1.70 -8.29
CA ALA A 25 -1.97 2.28 -7.48
C ALA A 25 -2.27 1.37 -6.27
N GLY A 26 -2.49 0.07 -6.51
CA GLY A 26 -2.69 -0.92 -5.46
C GLY A 26 -1.53 -0.98 -4.46
N ALA A 27 -0.29 -1.01 -4.92
CA ALA A 27 0.89 -0.99 -4.04
C ALA A 27 0.92 0.26 -3.16
N MET A 28 0.65 1.44 -3.73
CA MET A 28 0.63 2.69 -3.00
C MET A 28 -0.51 2.75 -1.97
N THR A 29 -1.69 2.28 -2.33
CA THR A 29 -2.82 2.15 -1.41
C THR A 29 -2.50 1.19 -0.26
N LEU A 30 -1.88 0.03 -0.55
CA LEU A 30 -1.52 -0.94 0.48
C LEU A 30 -0.48 -0.40 1.46
N MET A 31 0.53 0.33 0.97
CA MET A 31 1.50 0.99 1.84
C MET A 31 0.85 2.06 2.72
N ALA A 32 -0.08 2.85 2.19
CA ALA A 32 -0.83 3.84 2.98
C ALA A 32 -1.65 3.18 4.09
N LEU A 33 -2.40 2.13 3.75
CA LEU A 33 -3.22 1.36 4.69
C LEU A 33 -2.36 0.63 5.73
N ALA A 34 -1.22 0.06 5.33
CA ALA A 34 -0.31 -0.62 6.25
C ALA A 34 0.24 0.35 7.30
N ALA A 35 0.65 1.55 6.89
CA ALA A 35 1.12 2.58 7.80
C ALA A 35 0.01 3.13 8.73
N GLU A 36 -1.22 3.24 8.23
CA GLU A 36 -2.38 3.68 9.03
C GLU A 36 -2.80 2.63 10.07
N GLN A 37 -2.72 1.35 9.70
CA GLN A 37 -3.26 0.24 10.50
C GLN A 37 -2.18 -0.54 11.26
N GLY A 38 -0.91 -0.13 11.16
CA GLY A 38 0.21 -0.81 11.80
C GLY A 38 0.45 -2.23 11.27
N LEU A 39 0.17 -2.48 9.99
CA LEU A 39 0.38 -3.80 9.37
C LEU A 39 1.87 -3.99 9.03
N ASP A 40 2.39 -5.18 9.30
CA ASP A 40 3.67 -5.63 8.75
C ASP A 40 3.54 -6.01 7.25
N GLY A 41 4.67 -6.35 6.64
CA GLY A 41 4.75 -6.64 5.22
C GLY A 41 3.92 -7.84 4.78
N GLU A 42 3.87 -8.91 5.56
CA GLU A 42 3.07 -10.08 5.22
C GLU A 42 1.57 -9.77 5.32
N ALA A 43 1.14 -9.08 6.38
CA ALA A 43 -0.24 -8.65 6.56
C ALA A 43 -0.68 -7.68 5.46
N ALA A 44 0.18 -6.74 5.05
CA ALA A 44 -0.08 -5.82 3.95
C ALA A 44 -0.28 -6.56 2.61
N ILE A 45 0.57 -7.54 2.30
CA ILE A 45 0.44 -8.35 1.08
C ILE A 45 -0.79 -9.23 1.11
N ALA A 46 -1.09 -9.87 2.25
CA ALA A 46 -2.29 -10.69 2.42
C ALA A 46 -3.56 -9.87 2.22
N LYS A 47 -3.60 -8.64 2.77
CA LYS A 47 -4.70 -7.70 2.58
C LYS A 47 -4.90 -7.31 1.11
N GLY A 48 -3.81 -7.03 0.39
CA GLY A 48 -3.85 -6.75 -1.04
C GLY A 48 -4.48 -7.89 -1.83
N ARG A 49 -4.02 -9.12 -1.58
CA ARG A 49 -4.55 -10.32 -2.25
C ARG A 49 -6.05 -10.51 -1.98
N ALA A 50 -6.48 -10.35 -0.73
CA ALA A 50 -7.90 -10.45 -0.37
C ALA A 50 -8.77 -9.37 -1.05
N ALA A 51 -8.19 -8.20 -1.35
CA ALA A 51 -8.84 -7.10 -2.06
C ALA A 51 -8.71 -7.19 -3.60
N GLY A 52 -8.19 -8.28 -4.16
CA GLY A 52 -8.01 -8.46 -5.60
C GLY A 52 -6.75 -7.82 -6.20
N VAL A 53 -5.84 -7.33 -5.36
CA VAL A 53 -4.54 -6.76 -5.75
C VAL A 53 -3.43 -7.74 -5.36
N ASP A 54 -3.16 -8.73 -6.22
CA ASP A 54 -2.07 -9.67 -6.00
C ASP A 54 -0.74 -9.10 -6.51
N LEU A 55 0.18 -8.79 -5.59
CA LEU A 55 1.52 -8.28 -5.87
C LEU A 55 2.62 -9.30 -5.54
N THR A 56 2.26 -10.55 -5.22
CA THR A 56 3.22 -11.51 -4.66
C THR A 56 4.29 -11.98 -5.64
N GLN A 57 3.99 -11.92 -6.94
CA GLN A 57 4.94 -12.23 -8.02
C GLN A 57 5.56 -10.96 -8.63
N GLU A 58 5.25 -9.78 -8.08
CA GLU A 58 5.70 -8.50 -8.63
C GLU A 58 6.85 -7.93 -7.80
N LYS A 59 7.85 -7.34 -8.45
CA LYS A 59 8.97 -6.67 -7.76
C LYS A 59 8.49 -5.56 -6.81
N ILE A 60 7.38 -4.90 -7.14
CA ILE A 60 6.78 -3.86 -6.29
C ILE A 60 6.16 -4.44 -5.01
N GLY A 61 5.83 -5.73 -4.98
CA GLY A 61 5.35 -6.42 -3.77
C GLY A 61 6.40 -6.38 -2.66
N GLN A 62 7.67 -6.62 -2.97
CA GLN A 62 8.74 -6.52 -1.98
C GLN A 62 8.85 -5.09 -1.41
N PHE A 63 8.70 -4.07 -2.25
CA PHE A 63 8.70 -2.68 -1.80
C PHE A 63 7.55 -2.37 -0.83
N VAL A 64 6.37 -2.98 -1.04
CA VAL A 64 5.24 -2.86 -0.08
C VAL A 64 5.61 -3.50 1.26
N LYS A 65 6.23 -4.69 1.24
CA LYS A 65 6.64 -5.41 2.46
C LYS A 65 7.64 -4.59 3.27
N ASP A 66 8.74 -4.20 2.64
CA ASP A 66 9.81 -3.43 3.29
C ASP A 66 9.30 -2.12 3.89
N TYR A 67 8.40 -1.45 3.19
CA TYR A 67 7.80 -0.21 3.68
C TYR A 67 6.89 -0.44 4.89
N ALA A 68 6.06 -1.50 4.85
CA ALA A 68 5.14 -1.86 5.91
C ALA A 68 5.88 -2.29 7.19
N ASP A 69 6.89 -3.17 7.07
CA ASP A 69 7.73 -3.62 8.20
C ASP A 69 8.36 -2.42 8.93
N ARG A 70 8.91 -1.47 8.16
CA ARG A 70 9.48 -0.23 8.71
C ARG A 70 8.44 0.63 9.46
N LYS A 71 7.17 0.57 9.09
CA LYS A 71 6.10 1.38 9.71
C LYS A 71 5.46 0.68 10.91
N SER A 72 5.42 -0.65 10.93
CA SER A 72 4.97 -1.44 12.08
C SER A 72 6.06 -1.58 13.16
N GLY A 73 7.33 -1.36 12.80
CA GLY A 73 8.47 -1.59 13.70
C GLY A 73 8.87 -3.06 13.80
N ALA A 74 8.50 -3.86 12.81
CA ALA A 74 8.84 -5.27 12.66
C ALA A 74 10.25 -5.49 12.07
#